data_AF-A0A957A494-F1
#
_entry.id   AF-A0A957A494-F1
#
_cell.length_a   1.000
_cell.length_b   1.000
_cell.length_c   1.000
_cell.angle_alpha   90.00
_cell.angle_beta   90.00
_cell.angle_gamma   90.00
#
_symmetry.space_group_name_H-M   'P 1'
#
loop_
_entity.id
_entity.type
_entity.pdbx_description
1 polymer ?
#
loop_
_entity_poly.entity_id
_entity_poly.type
_entity_poly.pdbx_seq_one_letter_code
_entity_poly.pdbx_strand_id
1 'polypeptide(L)'
;ALVTHGHRDHVQGLPELLQAVEAEVVAHEAERALMEQEFGGEVRYVGDGAEMTVGGRTLVAVHTPGHTEGSVSFWGDGVLFTGDTLMVSGPGRHGHEPGAEELLRESLEQGLGRLPEETVVYPGHDEGREPYAKLGMILGR
;
A
#
# COMPACT_ATOMS: atom_id res chain seq x y z
N ALA A 1 4.55 -2.46 -12.11
CA ALA A 1 4.12 -3.04 -10.82
C ALA A 1 4.05 -1.91 -9.80
N LEU A 2 2.91 -1.73 -9.14
CA LEU A 2 2.80 -0.82 -8.00
C LEU A 2 3.03 -1.63 -6.73
N VAL A 3 4.01 -1.22 -5.93
CA VAL A 3 4.43 -1.92 -4.71
C VAL A 3 3.99 -1.10 -3.51
N THR A 4 3.21 -1.72 -2.62
CA THR A 4 2.66 -1.04 -1.42
C THR A 4 3.72 -0.91 -0.33
N HIS A 5 4.62 -1.89 -0.20
CA HIS A 5 5.82 -1.82 0.64
C HIS A 5 6.81 -2.93 0.24
N GLY A 6 8.04 -2.87 0.76
CA GLY A 6 9.17 -3.63 0.29
C GLY A 6 9.40 -4.98 0.97
N HIS A 7 8.47 -5.48 1.80
CA HIS A 7 8.65 -6.80 2.39
C HIS A 7 8.73 -7.88 1.31
N ARG A 8 9.52 -8.92 1.61
CA ARG A 8 9.85 -9.98 0.65
C ARG A 8 8.62 -10.60 0.01
N ASP A 9 7.60 -10.91 0.78
CA ASP A 9 6.33 -11.49 0.33
C ASP A 9 5.53 -10.57 -0.61
N HIS A 10 5.82 -9.26 -0.65
CA HIS A 10 5.25 -8.30 -1.60
C HIS A 10 6.11 -8.07 -2.85
N VAL A 11 7.42 -8.34 -2.80
CA VAL A 11 8.36 -8.03 -3.90
C VAL A 11 9.00 -9.25 -4.57
N GLN A 12 8.95 -10.43 -3.95
CA GLN A 12 9.68 -11.62 -4.41
C GLN A 12 9.31 -12.10 -5.82
N GLY A 13 8.12 -11.74 -6.32
CA GLY A 13 7.67 -12.10 -7.67
C GLY A 13 8.02 -11.07 -8.76
N LEU A 14 8.63 -9.93 -8.39
CA LEU A 14 9.01 -8.90 -9.36
C LEU A 14 10.03 -9.41 -10.41
N PRO A 15 11.07 -10.19 -10.07
CA PRO A 15 12.00 -10.70 -11.07
C PRO A 15 11.30 -11.53 -12.16
N GLU A 16 10.42 -12.45 -11.79
CA GLU A 16 9.65 -13.27 -12.73
C GLU A 16 8.68 -12.42 -13.55
N LEU A 17 8.01 -11.45 -12.92
CA LEU A 17 7.10 -10.53 -13.60
C LEU A 17 7.82 -9.72 -14.68
N LEU A 18 8.99 -9.17 -14.37
CA LEU A 18 9.77 -8.33 -15.29
C LEU A 18 10.42 -9.12 -16.43
N GLN A 19 10.59 -10.43 -16.28
CA GLN A 19 10.96 -11.32 -17.40
C GLN A 19 9.78 -11.57 -18.34
N ALA A 20 8.55 -11.56 -17.82
CA ALA A 20 7.35 -11.85 -18.58
C ALA A 20 6.77 -10.61 -19.29
N VAL A 21 6.92 -9.42 -18.71
CA VAL A 21 6.38 -8.17 -19.24
C VAL A 21 7.34 -7.00 -19.07
N GLU A 22 7.30 -6.07 -20.01
CA GLU A 22 7.94 -4.76 -19.85
C GLU A 22 7.07 -3.90 -18.93
N ALA A 23 7.53 -3.70 -17.69
CA ALA A 23 6.83 -2.91 -16.69
C ALA A 23 7.81 -2.13 -15.83
N GLU A 24 7.42 -0.92 -15.44
CA GLU A 24 8.13 -0.13 -14.43
C GLU A 24 7.71 -0.60 -13.02
N VAL A 25 8.65 -0.73 -12.10
CA VAL A 25 8.36 -0.94 -10.66
C VAL A 25 8.25 0.43 -9.99
N VAL A 26 7.17 0.65 -9.26
CA VAL A 26 6.90 1.90 -8.53
C VAL A 26 6.72 1.60 -7.05
N ALA A 27 7.41 2.35 -6.20
CA ALA A 27 7.30 2.26 -4.74
C ALA A 27 7.39 3.67 -4.11
N HIS A 28 7.00 3.80 -2.84
CA HIS A 28 7.20 5.06 -2.12
C HIS A 28 8.69 5.32 -1.87
N GLU A 29 9.13 6.59 -1.88
CA GLU A 29 10.54 6.95 -1.70
C GLU A 29 11.13 6.51 -0.36
N ALA A 30 10.33 6.50 0.71
CA ALA A 30 10.75 6.01 2.03
C ALA A 30 10.96 4.48 2.07
N GLU A 31 10.55 3.74 1.03
CA GLU A 31 10.77 2.30 0.94
C GLU A 31 12.12 1.95 0.29
N ARG A 32 12.93 2.96 -0.10
CA ARG A 32 14.17 2.76 -0.86
C ARG A 32 15.10 1.71 -0.28
N ALA A 33 15.41 1.81 1.02
CA ALA A 33 16.32 0.89 1.68
C ALA A 33 15.81 -0.56 1.63
N LEU A 34 14.51 -0.76 1.87
CA LEU A 34 13.92 -2.10 1.87
C LEU A 34 13.82 -2.67 0.45
N MET A 35 13.48 -1.84 -0.54
CA MET A 35 13.49 -2.23 -1.96
C MET A 35 14.90 -2.59 -2.45
N GLU A 36 15.94 -1.86 -2.04
CA GLU A 36 17.34 -2.19 -2.35
C GLU A 36 17.74 -3.53 -1.71
N GLN A 37 17.28 -3.81 -0.50
CA GLN A 37 17.55 -5.06 0.22
C GLN A 37 16.83 -6.28 -0.38
N GLU A 38 15.51 -6.18 -0.62
CA GLU A 38 14.66 -7.32 -0.94
C GLU A 38 14.47 -7.55 -2.45
N PHE A 39 14.61 -6.50 -3.27
CA PHE A 39 14.45 -6.59 -4.73
C PHE A 39 15.75 -6.29 -5.49
N GLY A 40 16.41 -5.17 -5.21
CA GLY A 40 17.70 -4.80 -5.82
C GLY A 40 17.66 -4.41 -7.31
N GLY A 41 16.48 -4.30 -7.93
CA GLY A 41 16.29 -3.83 -9.31
C GLY A 41 15.99 -2.33 -9.41
N GLU A 42 15.76 -1.84 -10.64
CA GLU A 42 15.35 -0.44 -10.87
C GLU A 42 13.93 -0.19 -10.36
N VAL A 43 13.78 0.88 -9.57
CA VAL A 43 12.51 1.31 -8.99
C VAL A 43 12.33 2.80 -9.22
N ARG A 44 11.17 3.19 -9.74
CA ARG A 44 10.71 4.57 -9.73
C ARG A 44 10.09 4.89 -8.38
N TYR A 45 10.71 5.83 -7.69
CA TYR A 45 10.21 6.28 -6.40
C TYR A 45 9.25 7.44 -6.57
N VAL A 46 8.14 7.40 -5.82
CA VAL A 46 7.11 8.44 -5.77
C VAL A 46 6.84 8.86 -4.33
N GLY A 47 6.25 10.04 -4.15
CA GLY A 47 5.79 10.54 -2.85
C GLY A 47 4.27 10.50 -2.72
N ASP A 48 3.77 10.97 -1.58
CA ASP A 48 2.35 11.17 -1.33
C ASP A 48 1.68 12.05 -2.40
N GLY A 49 0.46 11.68 -2.80
CA GLY A 49 -0.33 12.39 -3.81
C GLY A 49 0.13 12.18 -5.25
N ALA A 50 1.18 11.38 -5.51
CA ALA A 50 1.61 11.07 -6.87
C ALA A 50 0.53 10.30 -7.65
N GLU A 51 0.29 10.70 -8.89
CA GLU A 51 -0.65 10.02 -9.78
C GLU A 51 0.08 9.04 -10.72
N MET A 52 -0.51 7.86 -10.92
CA MET A 52 -0.06 6.86 -11.88
C MET A 52 -1.22 6.40 -12.74
N THR A 53 -0.99 6.26 -14.06
CA THR A 53 -1.99 5.72 -14.98
C THR A 53 -1.71 4.26 -15.28
N VAL A 54 -2.67 3.38 -15.02
CA VAL A 54 -2.59 1.94 -15.29
C VAL A 54 -3.83 1.51 -16.07
N GLY A 55 -3.65 1.03 -17.30
CA GLY A 55 -4.76 0.56 -18.14
C GLY A 55 -5.84 1.62 -18.41
N GLY A 56 -5.46 2.90 -18.48
CA GLY A 56 -6.38 4.03 -18.68
C GLY A 56 -7.09 4.53 -17.43
N ARG A 57 -6.78 3.98 -16.25
CA ARG A 57 -7.28 4.43 -14.95
C ARG A 57 -6.19 5.17 -14.20
N THR A 58 -6.57 6.21 -13.45
CA THR A 58 -5.63 6.95 -12.59
C THR A 58 -5.76 6.46 -11.16
N LEU A 59 -4.61 6.11 -10.57
CA LEU A 59 -4.47 5.81 -9.16
C LEU A 59 -3.61 6.90 -8.52
N VAL A 60 -3.92 7.24 -7.27
CA VAL A 60 -3.19 8.19 -6.44
C VAL A 60 -2.48 7.42 -5.34
N ALA A 61 -1.20 7.68 -5.15
CA ALA A 61 -0.44 7.21 -4.00
C ALA A 61 -0.88 7.98 -2.74
N VAL A 62 -1.27 7.25 -1.70
CA VAL A 62 -1.59 7.77 -0.37
C VAL A 62 -0.55 7.20 0.58
N HIS A 63 0.37 8.02 1.06
CA HIS A 63 1.42 7.57 1.98
C HIS A 63 0.76 7.15 3.30
N THR A 64 0.99 5.90 3.69
CA THR A 64 0.35 5.29 4.86
C THR A 64 1.38 4.55 5.72
N PRO A 65 2.37 5.27 6.28
CA PRO A 65 3.42 4.68 7.09
C PRO A 65 2.85 4.02 8.35
N GLY A 66 3.60 3.05 8.87
CA GLY A 66 3.28 2.40 10.14
C GLY A 66 3.57 0.91 10.11
N HIS A 67 3.19 0.21 9.03
CA HIS A 67 3.65 -1.16 8.78
C HIS A 67 5.13 -1.18 8.40
N THR A 68 5.49 -0.38 7.39
CA THR A 68 6.86 0.07 7.07
C THR A 68 6.88 1.61 7.01
N GLU A 69 8.07 2.21 6.95
CA GLU A 69 8.22 3.67 6.81
C GLU A 69 7.70 4.20 5.46
N GLY A 70 7.80 3.41 4.40
CA GLY A 70 7.31 3.76 3.05
C GLY A 70 6.05 3.01 2.64
N SER A 71 5.32 2.42 3.58
CA SER A 71 4.01 1.83 3.27
C SER A 71 3.12 2.84 2.57
N VAL A 72 2.56 2.46 1.43
CA VAL A 72 1.73 3.31 0.57
C VAL A 72 0.50 2.54 0.10
N SER A 73 -0.65 3.23 0.15
CA SER A 73 -1.91 2.74 -0.40
C SER A 73 -2.17 3.37 -1.76
N PHE A 74 -2.82 2.66 -2.67
CA PHE A 74 -3.16 3.16 -4.00
C PHE A 74 -4.68 3.30 -4.16
N TRP A 75 -5.15 4.53 -4.35
CA TRP A 75 -6.56 4.86 -4.42
C TRP A 75 -6.98 5.33 -5.81
N GLY A 76 -8.09 4.84 -6.34
CA GLY A 76 -8.70 5.36 -7.56
C GLY A 76 -9.96 4.60 -7.93
N ASP A 77 -10.85 5.24 -8.68
CA ASP A 77 -12.13 4.65 -9.12
C ASP A 77 -12.98 4.01 -7.99
N GLY A 78 -12.90 4.57 -6.77
CA GLY A 78 -13.61 4.05 -5.59
C GLY A 78 -13.03 2.77 -5.01
N VAL A 79 -11.81 2.38 -5.42
CA VAL A 79 -11.07 1.23 -4.93
C VAL A 79 -9.79 1.70 -4.23
N LEU A 80 -9.39 0.98 -3.18
CA LEU A 80 -8.17 1.23 -2.41
C LEU A 80 -7.39 -0.06 -2.22
N PHE A 81 -6.14 -0.10 -2.67
CA PHE A 81 -5.20 -1.17 -2.37
C PHE A 81 -4.31 -0.75 -1.21
N THR A 82 -4.38 -1.44 -0.07
CA THR A 82 -3.81 -0.95 1.20
C THR A 82 -2.53 -1.64 1.64
N GLY A 83 -2.10 -2.68 0.93
CA GLY A 83 -1.02 -3.54 1.41
C GLY A 83 -1.35 -4.03 2.82
N ASP A 84 -0.38 -3.90 3.73
CA ASP A 84 -0.53 -4.32 5.12
C ASP A 84 -0.73 -3.14 6.08
N THR A 85 -1.13 -1.96 5.56
CA THR A 85 -1.57 -0.84 6.40
C THR A 85 -2.96 -1.10 6.98
N LEU A 86 -3.91 -1.56 6.16
CA LEU A 86 -5.30 -1.77 6.56
C LEU A 86 -5.82 -3.08 6.00
N MET A 87 -6.32 -3.93 6.89
CA MET A 87 -6.90 -5.23 6.63
C MET A 87 -8.43 -5.16 6.74
N VAL A 88 -9.14 -6.17 6.22
CA VAL A 88 -10.60 -6.28 6.42
C VAL A 88 -10.97 -6.43 7.90
N SER A 89 -10.06 -7.01 8.70
CA SER A 89 -10.20 -7.18 10.15
C SER A 89 -9.84 -5.93 10.97
N GLY A 90 -9.30 -4.87 10.36
CA GLY A 90 -8.85 -3.66 11.05
C GLY A 90 -7.42 -3.25 10.67
N PRO A 91 -6.74 -2.47 11.52
CA PRO A 91 -5.34 -2.07 11.30
C PRO A 91 -4.45 -3.27 11.03
N GLY A 92 -3.53 -3.15 10.07
CA GLY A 92 -2.49 -4.13 9.89
C GLY A 92 -1.45 -4.09 11.01
N ARG A 93 -0.46 -4.98 10.94
CA ARG A 93 0.60 -5.03 11.95
C ARG A 93 1.55 -3.85 11.77
N HIS A 94 1.78 -3.04 12.79
CA HIS A 94 2.81 -2.00 12.72
C HIS A 94 4.23 -2.60 12.76
N GLY A 95 5.20 -1.84 12.26
CA GLY A 95 6.63 -2.15 12.32
C GLY A 95 7.18 -2.12 13.75
N HIS A 96 8.47 -2.44 13.88
CA HIS A 96 9.15 -2.51 15.16
C HIS A 96 9.84 -1.21 15.58
N GLU A 97 9.92 -0.24 14.68
CA GLU A 97 10.57 1.02 14.93
C GLU A 97 9.77 1.88 15.94
N PRO A 98 10.46 2.68 16.78
CA PRO A 98 9.78 3.60 17.68
C PRO A 98 8.82 4.52 16.94
N GLY A 99 7.55 4.56 17.38
CA GLY A 99 6.51 5.40 16.78
C GLY A 99 5.73 4.77 15.63
N ALA A 100 6.06 3.55 15.19
CA ALA A 100 5.37 2.86 14.11
C ALA A 100 3.85 2.68 14.36
N GLU A 101 3.45 2.38 15.60
CA GLU A 101 2.04 2.26 15.99
C GLU A 101 1.28 3.58 15.84
N GLU A 102 1.90 4.69 16.26
CA GLU A 102 1.30 6.02 16.15
C GLU A 102 1.19 6.46 14.68
N LEU A 103 2.23 6.21 13.89
CA LEU A 103 2.20 6.46 12.44
C LEU A 103 1.10 5.66 11.76
N LEU A 104 0.92 4.39 12.12
CA LEU A 104 -0.16 3.57 11.59
C LEU A 104 -1.53 4.19 11.93
N ARG A 105 -1.73 4.56 13.20
CA ARG A 105 -2.96 5.19 13.67
C ARG A 105 -3.26 6.48 12.89
N GLU A 106 -2.27 7.36 12.73
CA GLU A 106 -2.39 8.59 11.96
C GLU A 106 -2.69 8.33 10.48
N SER A 107 -2.04 7.33 9.87
CA SER A 107 -2.31 6.90 8.49
C SER A 107 -3.76 6.47 8.29
N LEU A 108 -4.32 5.75 9.26
CA LEU A 108 -5.72 5.29 9.20
C LEU A 108 -6.71 6.44 9.41
N GLU A 109 -6.48 7.30 10.40
CA GLU A 109 -7.40 8.39 10.73
C GLU A 109 -7.33 9.56 9.74
N GLN A 110 -6.11 9.97 9.38
CA GLN A 110 -5.87 11.19 8.62
C GLN A 110 -5.53 10.92 7.15
N GLY A 111 -4.89 9.79 6.83
CA GLY A 111 -4.68 9.39 5.45
C GLY A 111 -5.96 8.80 4.86
N LEU A 112 -6.25 7.55 5.23
CA LEU A 112 -7.37 6.78 4.69
C LEU A 112 -8.74 7.30 5.17
N GLY A 113 -8.82 7.80 6.40
CA GLY A 113 -10.06 8.35 6.98
C GLY A 113 -10.63 9.56 6.23
N ARG A 114 -9.88 10.17 5.32
CA ARG A 114 -10.39 11.25 4.45
C ARG A 114 -11.10 10.74 3.19
N LEU A 115 -10.95 9.46 2.85
CA LEU A 115 -11.57 8.86 1.66
C LEU A 115 -13.05 8.55 1.90
N PRO A 116 -13.88 8.44 0.83
CA PRO A 116 -15.28 8.07 0.95
C PRO A 116 -15.46 6.70 1.63
N GLU A 117 -16.46 6.58 2.51
CA GLU A 117 -16.77 5.34 3.24
C GLU A 117 -17.11 4.17 2.31
N GLU A 118 -17.70 4.48 1.16
CA GLU A 118 -18.04 3.53 0.10
C GLU A 118 -16.82 3.00 -0.68
N THR A 119 -15.61 3.49 -0.39
CA THR A 119 -14.38 2.98 -1.00
C THR A 119 -14.21 1.50 -0.68
N VAL A 120 -13.97 0.67 -1.69
CA VAL A 120 -13.74 -0.76 -1.53
C VAL A 120 -12.25 -1.00 -1.25
N VAL A 121 -11.95 -1.61 -0.12
CA VAL A 121 -10.58 -1.89 0.33
C VAL A 121 -10.18 -3.31 -0.06
N TYR A 122 -9.04 -3.43 -0.75
CA TYR A 122 -8.34 -4.68 -1.04
C TYR A 122 -6.99 -4.70 -0.29
N PRO A 123 -6.86 -5.50 0.77
CA PRO A 123 -5.62 -5.63 1.51
C PRO A 123 -4.56 -6.44 0.75
N GLY A 124 -3.32 -6.35 1.22
CA GLY A 124 -2.19 -7.14 0.72
C GLY A 124 -2.26 -8.61 1.13
N HIS A 125 -2.83 -8.88 2.30
CA HIS A 125 -3.07 -10.22 2.83
C HIS A 125 -4.54 -10.42 3.23
N ASP A 126 -5.00 -11.66 3.18
CA ASP A 126 -6.35 -12.02 3.64
C ASP A 126 -6.30 -12.55 5.08
N GLU A 127 -6.82 -11.76 6.00
CA GLU A 127 -7.03 -12.14 7.41
C GLU A 127 -8.51 -12.09 7.80
N GLY A 128 -9.40 -11.86 6.82
CA GLY A 128 -10.82 -11.66 7.00
C GLY A 128 -11.66 -12.89 6.65
N ARG A 129 -12.99 -12.76 6.80
CA ARG A 129 -13.94 -13.71 6.17
C ARG A 129 -14.15 -13.44 4.69
N GLU A 130 -14.00 -12.17 4.32
CA GLU A 130 -14.21 -11.67 2.98
C GLU A 130 -12.90 -11.05 2.48
N PRO A 131 -12.56 -11.20 1.20
CA PRO A 131 -11.30 -10.70 0.65
C PRO A 131 -11.26 -9.17 0.47
N TYR A 132 -12.40 -8.48 0.67
CA TYR A 132 -12.52 -7.03 0.61
C TYR A 132 -13.71 -6.55 1.46
N ALA A 133 -13.68 -5.28 1.86
CA ALA A 133 -14.79 -4.63 2.55
C ALA A 133 -14.84 -3.12 2.27
N LYS A 134 -15.95 -2.47 2.64
CA LYS A 134 -16.08 -1.02 2.56
C LYS A 134 -15.23 -0.36 3.63
N LEU A 135 -14.56 0.73 3.28
CA LEU A 135 -13.67 1.47 4.18
C LEU A 135 -14.39 1.95 5.45
N GLY A 136 -15.63 2.45 5.32
CA GLY A 136 -16.44 2.87 6.48
C GLY A 136 -16.70 1.73 7.46
N MET A 137 -17.00 0.53 6.94
CA MET A 137 -17.21 -0.67 7.77
C MET A 137 -15.96 -1.07 8.55
N ILE A 138 -14.78 -1.01 7.92
CA ILE A 138 -13.51 -1.36 8.56
C ILE A 138 -13.14 -0.33 9.64
N LEU A 139 -13.31 0.97 9.34
CA LEU A 139 -12.97 2.07 10.25
C LEU A 139 -14.06 2.40 11.28
N GLY A 140 -15.22 1.74 11.22
CA GLY A 140 -16.31 1.92 12.19
C GLY A 140 -17.06 3.25 12.07
N ARG A 141 -17.24 3.77 10.85
CA ARG A 141 -17.96 5.02 10.56
C ARG A 141 -19.03 4.80 9.49
#